data_AF-A0A925K1M3-F1
#
_entry.id   AF-A0A925K1M3-F1
#
_cell.length_a   1.000
_cell.length_b   1.000
_cell.length_c   1.000
_cell.angle_alpha   90.00
_cell.angle_beta   90.00
_cell.angle_gamma   90.00
#
_symmetry.space_group_name_H-M   'P 1'
#
loop_
_entity.id
_entity.type
_entity.pdbx_description
1 polymer ?
#
loop_
_entity_poly.entity_id
_entity_poly.type
_entity_poly.pdbx_seq_one_letter_code
_entity_poly.pdbx_strand_id
1 'polypeptide(L)'
;MDEEDKRRRLKREYGTLFDVLTEILFRHDPIGIGFEENRDEYDLEAETILPRLWQCQSVEDVTEIVHQEFQDWFTPEVAGAKEKYIEIAEDIWRVWSLRGDSSKRI
;
A
#
# COMPACT_ATOMS: atom_id res chain seq x y z
N MET A 1 16.43 12.54 -11.63
CA MET A 1 15.03 12.14 -11.88
C MET A 1 14.40 12.20 -10.52
N ASP A 2 13.65 13.27 -10.26
CA ASP A 2 13.18 13.58 -8.91
C ASP A 2 12.08 12.60 -8.51
N GLU A 3 12.14 12.11 -7.27
CA GLU A 3 11.10 11.27 -6.66
C GLU A 3 9.71 11.93 -6.79
N GLU A 4 9.66 13.26 -6.78
CA GLU A 4 8.45 14.05 -7.01
C GLU A 4 7.82 13.84 -8.42
N ASP A 5 8.65 13.66 -9.45
CA ASP A 5 8.18 13.40 -10.81
C ASP A 5 7.67 11.97 -10.97
N LYS A 6 8.32 11.01 -10.30
CA LYS A 6 7.87 9.62 -10.23
C LYS A 6 6.51 9.52 -9.52
N ARG A 7 6.36 10.26 -8.41
CA ARG A 7 5.13 10.40 -7.64
C ARG A 7 4.00 11.03 -8.45
N ARG A 8 4.26 12.11 -9.21
CA ARG A 8 3.29 12.70 -10.14
C ARG A 8 2.86 11.74 -11.24
N ARG A 9 3.76 10.84 -11.68
CA ARG A 9 3.47 9.81 -12.69
C ARG A 9 2.56 8.72 -12.13
N LEU A 10 2.88 8.21 -10.94
CA LEU A 10 2.08 7.19 -10.26
C LEU A 10 0.71 7.72 -9.82
N LYS A 11 0.62 8.96 -9.32
CA LYS A 11 -0.66 9.64 -9.08
C LYS A 11 -1.48 9.85 -10.36
N ARG A 12 -0.85 9.99 -11.53
CA ARG A 12 -1.59 10.05 -12.81
C ARG A 12 -2.03 8.68 -13.32
N GLU A 13 -1.26 7.63 -13.06
CA GLU A 13 -1.51 6.27 -13.55
C GLU A 13 -2.48 5.48 -12.66
N TYR A 14 -2.33 5.64 -11.33
CA TYR A 14 -3.10 4.93 -10.31
C TYR A 14 -4.07 5.82 -9.53
N GLY A 15 -3.88 7.15 -9.55
CA GLY A 15 -4.79 8.18 -9.05
C GLY A 15 -5.53 7.82 -7.76
N THR A 16 -6.81 7.52 -7.90
CA THR A 16 -7.69 7.17 -6.77
C THR A 16 -7.20 5.97 -5.96
N LEU A 17 -6.54 4.98 -6.57
CA LEU A 17 -6.04 3.81 -5.87
C LEU A 17 -4.81 4.14 -5.02
N PHE A 18 -3.97 5.05 -5.52
CA PHE A 18 -2.81 5.54 -4.79
C PHE A 18 -3.26 6.27 -3.53
N ASP A 19 -4.16 7.25 -3.68
CA ASP A 19 -4.66 8.04 -2.54
C ASP A 19 -5.37 7.16 -1.49
N VAL A 20 -6.15 6.18 -1.94
CA VAL A 20 -6.86 5.24 -1.04
C VAL A 20 -5.88 4.32 -0.32
N LEU A 21 -4.82 3.85 -0.98
CA LEU A 21 -3.81 2.99 -0.35
C LEU A 21 -3.05 3.76 0.74
N THR A 22 -2.60 4.97 0.42
CA THR A 22 -1.93 5.86 1.39
C THR A 22 -2.85 6.17 2.58
N GLU A 23 -4.14 6.42 2.34
CA GLU A 23 -5.11 6.63 3.42
C GLU A 23 -5.31 5.40 4.29
N ILE A 24 -5.36 4.20 3.70
CA ILE A 24 -5.46 2.93 4.45
C ILE A 24 -4.23 2.75 5.34
N LEU A 25 -3.01 2.93 4.81
CA LEU A 25 -1.76 2.81 5.56
C LEU A 25 -1.69 3.84 6.69
N PHE A 26 -2.03 5.09 6.41
CA PHE A 26 -2.06 6.17 7.40
C PHE A 26 -3.06 5.90 8.53
N ARG A 27 -4.25 5.38 8.22
CA ARG A 27 -5.28 5.07 9.24
C ARG A 27 -4.85 3.93 10.17
N HIS A 28 -4.16 2.93 9.64
CA HIS A 28 -3.71 1.78 10.41
C HIS A 28 -2.40 2.03 11.15
N ASP A 29 -1.58 2.99 10.68
CA ASP A 29 -0.33 3.45 11.29
C ASP A 29 0.52 2.31 11.88
N PRO A 30 0.89 1.29 11.07
CA PRO A 30 1.50 0.05 11.58
C PRO A 30 2.84 0.27 12.31
N ILE A 31 3.51 1.40 12.05
CA ILE A 31 4.83 1.76 12.57
C ILE A 31 4.73 2.89 13.62
N GLY A 32 3.58 3.56 13.77
CA GLY A 32 3.44 4.64 14.73
C GLY A 32 4.12 5.93 14.28
N ILE A 33 4.25 6.15 12.97
CA ILE A 33 4.92 7.34 12.41
C ILE A 33 3.95 8.35 11.85
N GLY A 34 2.66 8.02 11.72
CA GLY A 34 1.62 8.93 11.23
C GLY A 34 1.37 10.10 12.18
N PHE A 35 2.13 11.19 12.07
CA PHE A 35 1.97 12.37 12.94
C PHE A 35 1.14 13.50 12.29
N GLU A 36 0.21 14.00 13.09
CA GLU A 36 -0.64 15.22 13.03
C GLU A 36 -1.36 15.61 11.72
N GLU A 37 -0.79 15.48 10.52
CA GLU A 37 -1.50 15.76 9.25
C GLU A 37 -0.74 15.33 7.98
N ASN A 38 0.44 14.72 8.12
CA ASN A 38 1.33 14.45 7.00
C ASN A 38 1.03 13.09 6.35
N ARG A 39 -0.06 13.03 5.58
CA ARG A 39 -0.46 11.83 4.81
C ARG A 39 0.61 11.35 3.83
N ASP A 40 1.63 12.16 3.61
CA ASP A 40 2.74 11.87 2.72
C ASP A 40 3.75 10.83 3.27
N GLU A 41 3.61 10.44 4.53
CA GLU A 41 4.54 9.54 5.23
C GLU A 41 4.48 8.09 4.78
N TYR A 42 3.38 7.69 4.12
CA TYR A 42 3.19 6.34 3.58
C TYR A 42 3.17 6.27 2.05
N ASP A 43 3.51 7.38 1.37
CA ASP A 43 3.51 7.45 -0.08
C ASP A 43 4.53 6.50 -0.71
N LEU A 44 5.72 6.38 -0.12
CA LEU A 44 6.81 5.56 -0.68
C LEU A 44 6.48 4.07 -0.62
N GLU A 45 5.85 3.62 0.47
CA GLU A 45 5.35 2.27 0.67
C GLU A 45 4.18 1.99 -0.27
N ALA A 46 3.27 2.95 -0.44
CA ALA A 46 2.18 2.83 -1.40
C ALA A 46 2.72 2.68 -2.85
N GLU A 47 3.76 3.42 -3.22
CA GLU A 47 4.40 3.32 -4.54
C GLU A 47 4.97 1.92 -4.83
N THR A 48 5.49 1.21 -3.82
CA THR A 48 6.09 -0.11 -4.02
C THR A 48 5.07 -1.24 -3.93
N ILE A 49 4.03 -1.09 -3.11
CA ILE A 49 2.94 -2.06 -2.97
C ILE A 49 2.07 -2.12 -4.24
N LEU A 50 1.69 -0.97 -4.81
CA LEU A 50 0.78 -0.88 -5.97
C LEU A 50 1.13 -1.78 -7.17
N PRO A 51 2.37 -1.75 -7.71
CA PRO A 51 2.72 -2.61 -8.85
C PRO A 51 2.72 -4.10 -8.49
N ARG A 52 2.83 -4.46 -7.21
CA ARG A 52 2.82 -5.85 -6.73
C ARG A 52 1.41 -6.39 -6.54
N LEU A 53 0.40 -5.53 -6.30
CA LEU A 53 -1.01 -5.93 -6.17
C LEU A 53 -1.56 -6.67 -7.39
N TRP A 54 -1.03 -6.40 -8.59
CA TRP A 54 -1.39 -7.12 -9.83
C TRP A 54 -1.07 -8.61 -9.79
N GLN A 55 -0.14 -9.03 -8.93
CA GLN A 55 0.29 -10.43 -8.77
C GLN A 55 -0.48 -11.15 -7.65
N CYS A 56 -1.20 -10.41 -6.81
CA CYS A 56 -1.96 -10.95 -5.69
C CYS A 56 -3.29 -11.56 -6.15
N GLN A 57 -3.63 -12.73 -5.62
CA GLN A 57 -4.90 -13.42 -5.87
C GLN A 57 -5.76 -13.56 -4.61
N SER A 58 -5.20 -13.20 -3.45
CA SER A 58 -5.82 -13.37 -2.15
C SER A 58 -5.37 -12.29 -1.15
N VAL A 59 -6.09 -12.17 -0.03
CA VAL A 59 -5.72 -11.29 1.09
C VAL A 59 -4.37 -11.72 1.67
N GLU A 60 -4.10 -13.02 1.70
CA GLU A 60 -2.86 -13.59 2.19
C GLU A 60 -1.66 -13.14 1.35
N ASP A 61 -1.81 -13.08 0.03
CA ASP A 61 -0.78 -12.55 -0.88
C ASP A 61 -0.54 -11.07 -0.61
N VAL A 62 -1.61 -10.28 -0.42
CA VAL A 62 -1.50 -8.86 -0.08
C VAL A 62 -0.79 -8.68 1.25
N THR A 63 -1.13 -9.50 2.25
CA THR A 63 -0.51 -9.44 3.58
C THR A 63 0.99 -9.71 3.50
N GLU A 64 1.41 -10.70 2.70
CA GLU A 64 2.83 -11.01 2.51
C GLU A 64 3.58 -9.85 1.85
N ILE A 65 3.05 -9.29 0.76
CA ILE A 65 3.75 -8.19 0.08
C ILE A 65 3.82 -6.94 0.96
N VAL A 66 2.74 -6.59 1.68
CA VAL A 66 2.72 -5.41 2.53
C VAL A 66 3.71 -5.60 3.67
N HIS A 67 3.70 -6.76 4.33
CA HIS A 67 4.68 -7.04 5.39
C HIS A 67 6.11 -6.96 4.87
N GLN A 68 6.40 -7.57 3.72
CA GLN A 68 7.73 -7.55 3.12
C GLN A 68 8.20 -6.13 2.80
N GLU A 69 7.35 -5.30 2.18
CA GLU A 69 7.69 -3.91 1.88
C GLU A 69 8.02 -3.14 3.17
N PHE A 70 7.22 -3.32 4.23
CA PHE A 70 7.51 -2.69 5.52
C PHE A 70 8.80 -3.20 6.17
N GLN A 71 9.16 -4.46 5.99
CA GLN A 71 10.46 -5.00 6.43
C GLN A 71 11.62 -4.39 5.64
N ASP A 72 11.46 -4.20 4.34
CA ASP A 72 12.47 -3.61 3.46
C ASP A 72 12.69 -2.12 3.77
N TRP A 73 11.61 -1.38 4.07
CA TRP A 73 11.66 0.04 4.41
C TRP A 73 12.12 0.31 5.84
N PHE A 74 11.65 -0.46 6.83
CA PHE A 74 11.84 -0.15 8.25
C PHE A 74 12.69 -1.16 9.04
N THR A 75 13.15 -2.25 8.42
CA THR A 75 13.73 -3.45 9.05
C THR A 75 12.69 -4.41 9.68
N PRO A 76 12.97 -5.73 9.72
CA PRO A 76 12.07 -6.71 10.32
C PRO A 76 11.69 -6.45 11.77
N GLU A 77 12.64 -5.91 12.57
CA GLU A 77 12.44 -5.63 13.98
C GLU A 77 11.41 -4.52 14.21
N VAL A 78 11.42 -3.48 13.36
CA VAL A 78 10.49 -2.35 13.44
C VAL A 78 9.16 -2.70 12.80
N ALA A 79 9.16 -3.39 11.66
CA ALA A 79 7.96 -3.84 10.97
C ALA A 79 7.09 -4.75 11.86
N GLY A 80 7.72 -5.55 12.72
CA GLY A 80 7.03 -6.40 13.66
C GLY A 80 6.29 -7.57 13.00
N ALA A 81 5.28 -8.08 13.70
CA ALA A 81 4.60 -9.33 13.35
C ALA A 81 3.64 -9.17 12.16
N LYS A 82 3.57 -10.20 11.31
CA LYS A 82 2.75 -10.23 10.09
C LYS A 82 1.26 -10.01 10.38
N GLU A 83 0.79 -10.43 11.54
CA GLU A 83 -0.61 -10.35 11.97
C GLU A 83 -1.13 -8.91 12.01
N LYS A 84 -0.24 -7.93 12.25
CA LYS A 84 -0.59 -6.49 12.20
C LYS A 84 -1.03 -6.02 10.82
N TYR A 85 -0.59 -6.72 9.77
CA TYR A 85 -0.83 -6.34 8.38
C TYR A 85 -2.05 -7.03 7.78
N ILE A 86 -2.71 -7.96 8.50
CA ILE A 86 -3.88 -8.68 7.99
C ILE A 86 -5.05 -7.71 7.76
N GLU A 87 -5.38 -6.88 8.75
CA GLU A 87 -6.48 -5.90 8.61
C GLU A 87 -6.19 -4.85 7.53
N ILE A 88 -4.91 -4.44 7.41
CA ILE A 88 -4.44 -3.54 6.35
C ILE A 88 -4.66 -4.20 4.98
N ALA A 89 -4.23 -5.45 4.83
CA ALA A 89 -4.33 -6.21 3.59
C ALA A 89 -5.78 -6.50 3.19
N GLU A 90 -6.68 -6.74 4.14
CA GLU A 90 -8.11 -6.91 3.87
C GLU A 90 -8.73 -5.65 3.27
N ASP A 91 -8.40 -4.48 3.80
CA ASP A 91 -8.91 -3.21 3.29
C ASP A 91 -8.34 -2.89 1.90
N ILE A 92 -7.04 -3.13 1.70
CA ILE A 92 -6.39 -2.99 0.38
C ILE A 92 -7.04 -3.94 -0.63
N TRP A 93 -7.19 -5.21 -0.27
CA TRP A 93 -7.75 -6.24 -1.14
C TRP A 93 -9.21 -5.94 -1.50
N ARG A 94 -10.00 -5.41 -0.57
CA ARG A 94 -11.39 -5.00 -0.82
C ARG A 94 -11.45 -3.91 -1.89
N VAL A 95 -10.66 -2.85 -1.75
CA VAL A 95 -10.61 -1.75 -2.73
C VAL A 95 -10.09 -2.24 -4.07
N TRP A 96 -9.03 -3.05 -4.06
CA TRP A 96 -8.44 -3.65 -5.26
C TRP A 96 -9.43 -4.54 -6.01
N SER A 97 -10.12 -5.44 -5.32
CA SER A 97 -11.07 -6.39 -5.91
C SER A 97 -12.30 -5.70 -6.49
N LEU A 98 -12.82 -4.67 -5.82
CA LEU A 98 -13.93 -3.86 -6.33
C LEU A 98 -13.56 -3.14 -7.63
N ARG A 99 -12.29 -2.76 -7.80
CA ARG A 99 -11.78 -2.13 -9.03
C ARG A 99 -11.49 -3.15 -10.13
N GLY A 100 -10.95 -4.31 -9.76
CA GLY A 100 -10.65 -5.42 -10.67
C GLY A 100 -11.88 -5.95 -11.39
N ASP A 101 -13.08 -5.83 -10.81
CA ASP A 101 -14.35 -6.16 -11.48
C ASP A 101 -14.67 -5.24 -12.66
N SER A 102 -14.11 -4.02 -12.66
CA SER A 102 -14.24 -3.06 -13.78
C SER A 102 -13.13 -3.20 -14.84
N SER A 103 -12.04 -3.91 -14.55
CA SER A 103 -10.87 -4.07 -15.44
C SER A 103 -10.56 -5.52 -15.85
N LYS A 104 -11.34 -6.52 -15.42
CA LYS A 104 -11.27 -7.92 -15.89
C LYS A 104 -11.80 -8.15 -17.32
N ARG A 105 -11.78 -7.13 -18.17
CA ARG A 105 -12.05 -7.24 -19.62
C ARG A 105 -10.81 -6.82 -20.40
N ILE A 106 -9.83 -7.70 -20.49
CA ILE A 106 -8.95 -7.80 -21.66
C ILE A 106 -8.86 -9.27 -22.04
#